data_AF-A0A7V7QKY9-F1
#
_entry.id   AF-A0A7V7QKY9-F1
#
_cell.length_a   1.000
_cell.length_b   1.000
_cell.length_c   1.000
_cell.angle_alpha   90.00
_cell.angle_beta   90.00
_cell.angle_gamma   90.00
#
_symmetry.space_group_name_H-M   'P 1'
#
loop_
_entity.id
_entity.type
_entity.pdbx_description
1 polymer ?
#
loop_
_entity_poly.entity_id
_entity_poly.type
_entity_poly.pdbx_seq_one_letter_code
_entity_poly.pdbx_strand_id
1 'polypeptide(L)'
;MLCKLKRSAKSSVIMLIAGIVLAAFGLLKQFTLPETAHVMSRLMGMFFGLGSAFVGISAIHLIQLKISSPEKLKWRQIEEKDERNIQITRIAYTIASISASIMFAGLVFLFTAMGSIKESYICLVALLIQSSIFLISYGYYKKKM
;
A
#
# COMPACT_ATOMS: atom_id res chain seq x y z
N MET A 1 -0.84 20.66 -8.62
CA MET A 1 -0.57 19.43 -9.40
C MET A 1 -0.77 18.24 -8.47
N LEU A 2 -1.89 17.51 -8.62
CA LEU A 2 -2.09 16.26 -7.87
C LEU A 2 -1.02 15.28 -8.33
N CYS A 3 -0.21 14.73 -7.42
CA CYS A 3 0.72 13.65 -7.73
C CYS A 3 -0.06 12.50 -8.38
N LYS A 4 -0.04 12.40 -9.71
CA LYS A 4 -0.58 11.26 -10.42
C LYS A 4 0.36 10.09 -10.15
N LEU A 5 -0.03 9.24 -9.20
CA LEU A 5 0.72 8.03 -8.90
C LEU A 5 0.88 7.21 -10.19
N LYS A 6 2.12 6.88 -10.52
CA LYS A 6 2.48 6.03 -11.66
C LYS A 6 1.75 4.70 -11.55
N ARG A 7 0.62 4.57 -12.23
CA ARG A 7 -0.17 3.33 -12.26
C ARG A 7 -0.16 2.76 -13.67
N SER A 8 0.76 1.83 -13.87
CA SER A 8 0.71 0.91 -15.01
C SER A 8 -0.52 -0.01 -14.92
N ALA A 9 -0.95 -0.57 -16.05
CA ALA A 9 -1.99 -1.61 -16.05
C ALA A 9 -1.62 -2.78 -15.12
N LYS A 10 -0.34 -3.19 -15.09
CA LYS A 10 0.15 -4.25 -14.20
C LYS A 10 -0.04 -3.90 -12.72
N SER A 11 0.35 -2.70 -12.31
CA SER A 11 0.14 -2.25 -10.92
C SER A 11 -1.34 -2.13 -10.55
N SER A 12 -2.20 -1.74 -11.49
CA SER A 12 -3.65 -1.72 -11.28
C SER A 12 -4.23 -3.12 -11.11
N VAL A 13 -3.75 -4.09 -11.90
CA VAL A 13 -4.16 -5.50 -11.75
C VAL A 13 -3.69 -6.06 -10.41
N ILE A 14 -2.46 -5.78 -9.99
CA ILE A 14 -1.96 -6.20 -8.66
C ILE A 14 -2.82 -5.59 -7.54
N MET A 15 -3.13 -4.30 -7.64
CA MET A 15 -3.99 -3.62 -6.66
C MET A 15 -5.43 -4.14 -6.68
N LEU A 16 -5.95 -4.50 -7.85
CA LEU A 16 -7.26 -5.15 -7.99
C LEU A 16 -7.29 -6.51 -7.29
N ILE A 17 -6.30 -7.37 -7.55
CA ILE A 17 -6.19 -8.69 -6.92
C ILE A 17 -6.05 -8.53 -5.41
N ALA A 18 -5.17 -7.65 -4.94
CA ALA A 18 -5.02 -7.37 -3.52
C ALA A 18 -6.33 -6.88 -2.88
N GLY A 19 -7.07 -6.00 -3.57
CA GLY A 19 -8.38 -5.53 -3.14
C GLY A 19 -9.41 -6.66 -3.03
N ILE A 20 -9.48 -7.55 -4.03
CA ILE A 20 -10.37 -8.71 -4.03
C ILE A 20 -10.04 -9.63 -2.86
N VAL A 21 -8.76 -9.96 -2.66
CA VAL A 21 -8.32 -10.83 -1.56
C VAL A 21 -8.69 -10.21 -0.21
N LEU A 22 -8.46 -8.91 -0.03
CA LEU A 22 -8.77 -8.22 1.22
C LEU A 22 -10.29 -8.15 1.48
N ALA A 23 -11.07 -7.87 0.44
CA ALA A 23 -12.53 -7.84 0.54
C ALA A 23 -13.11 -9.22 0.84
N ALA A 24 -12.67 -10.25 0.11
CA ALA A 24 -13.07 -11.62 0.35
C ALA A 24 -12.69 -12.08 1.76
N PHE A 25 -11.50 -11.75 2.23
CA PHE A 25 -11.08 -12.07 3.59
C PHE A 25 -11.99 -11.46 4.65
N GLY A 26 -12.27 -10.15 4.56
CA GLY A 26 -13.17 -9.47 5.49
C GLY A 26 -14.59 -10.06 5.47
N LEU A 27 -15.12 -10.31 4.27
CA LEU A 27 -16.46 -10.86 4.10
C LEU A 27 -16.58 -12.30 4.62
N LEU A 28 -15.65 -13.18 4.26
CA LEU A 28 -15.65 -14.59 4.69
C LEU A 28 -15.50 -14.69 6.20
N LYS A 29 -14.61 -13.88 6.80
CA LYS A 29 -14.43 -13.90 8.25
C LYS A 29 -15.64 -13.37 8.99
N GLN A 30 -16.33 -12.35 8.48
CA GLN A 30 -17.57 -11.85 9.08
C GLN A 30 -18.63 -12.96 9.26
N PHE A 31 -18.77 -13.88 8.30
CA PHE A 31 -19.72 -14.99 8.40
C PHE A 31 -19.32 -16.08 9.41
N THR A 32 -18.03 -16.16 9.76
CA THR A 32 -17.51 -17.17 10.71
C THR A 32 -17.41 -16.66 12.15
N LEU A 33 -17.63 -15.36 12.37
CA LEU A 33 -17.47 -14.75 13.68
C LEU A 33 -18.74 -14.96 14.53
N PRO A 34 -18.58 -15.31 15.82
CA PRO A 34 -19.71 -15.35 16.74
C PRO A 34 -20.27 -13.95 16.96
N GLU A 35 -21.58 -13.85 17.20
CA GLU A 35 -22.32 -12.59 17.31
C GLU A 35 -21.77 -11.66 18.42
N THR A 36 -21.15 -12.24 19.45
CA THR A 36 -20.53 -11.51 20.58
C THR A 36 -19.19 -10.84 20.22
N ALA A 37 -18.59 -11.15 19.08
CA ALA A 37 -17.28 -10.63 18.67
C ALA A 37 -17.36 -9.26 17.97
N HIS A 38 -18.05 -8.29 18.57
CA HIS A 38 -18.33 -6.98 17.97
C HIS A 38 -17.08 -6.19 17.52
N VAL A 39 -15.97 -6.29 18.27
CA VAL A 39 -14.70 -5.63 17.89
C VAL A 39 -14.11 -6.26 16.62
N MET A 40 -14.11 -7.59 16.56
CA MET A 40 -13.58 -8.32 15.41
C MET A 40 -14.45 -8.12 14.17
N SER A 41 -15.78 -8.07 14.35
CA SER A 41 -16.71 -7.77 13.27
C SER A 41 -16.46 -6.38 12.66
N ARG A 42 -16.22 -5.35 13.48
CA ARG A 42 -15.84 -4.01 12.99
C ARG A 42 -14.55 -4.04 12.17
N LEU A 43 -13.54 -4.77 12.66
CA LEU A 43 -12.28 -4.92 11.93
C LEU A 43 -12.46 -5.63 10.58
N MET A 44 -13.31 -6.67 10.51
CA MET A 44 -13.65 -7.33 9.25
C MET A 44 -14.38 -6.40 8.28
N GLY A 45 -15.28 -5.55 8.79
CA GLY A 45 -15.89 -4.48 8.01
C GLY A 45 -14.88 -3.48 7.43
N MET A 46 -13.84 -3.13 8.19
CA MET A 46 -12.74 -2.28 7.69
C MET A 46 -11.95 -2.95 6.58
N PHE A 47 -11.65 -4.25 6.70
CA PHE A 47 -10.99 -5.02 5.64
C PHE A 47 -11.84 -5.06 4.36
N PHE A 48 -13.14 -5.30 4.49
CA PHE A 48 -14.06 -5.27 3.36
C PHE A 48 -14.15 -3.88 2.70
N GLY A 49 -14.27 -2.83 3.50
CA GLY A 49 -14.31 -1.44 3.03
C GLY A 49 -13.04 -1.03 2.30
N LEU A 50 -11.87 -1.33 2.87
CA LEU A 50 -10.59 -1.02 2.23
C LEU A 50 -10.38 -1.84 0.94
N GLY A 51 -10.71 -3.13 0.99
CA GLY A 51 -10.60 -4.03 -0.16
C GLY A 51 -11.47 -3.59 -1.33
N SER A 52 -12.74 -3.28 -1.06
CA SER A 52 -13.69 -2.78 -2.06
C SER A 52 -13.26 -1.43 -2.66
N ALA A 53 -12.68 -0.52 -1.86
CA ALA A 53 -12.10 0.72 -2.38
C ALA A 53 -10.94 0.44 -3.36
N PHE A 54 -10.06 -0.50 -3.05
CA PHE A 54 -8.97 -0.90 -3.96
C PHE A 54 -9.48 -1.53 -5.25
N VAL A 55 -10.54 -2.34 -5.16
CA VAL A 55 -11.21 -2.91 -6.33
C VAL A 55 -11.78 -1.80 -7.21
N GLY A 56 -12.59 -0.90 -6.64
CA GLY A 56 -13.22 0.19 -7.37
C GLY A 56 -12.22 1.11 -8.06
N ILE A 57 -11.21 1.59 -7.33
CA ILE A 57 -10.19 2.48 -7.87
C ILE A 57 -9.39 1.79 -9.00
N SER A 58 -9.05 0.51 -8.83
CA SER A 58 -8.30 -0.25 -9.84
C SER A 58 -9.13 -0.52 -11.09
N ALA A 59 -10.39 -0.92 -10.91
CA ALA A 59 -11.31 -1.19 -12.01
C ALA A 59 -11.57 0.06 -12.85
N ILE A 60 -11.86 1.20 -12.21
CA ILE A 60 -12.05 2.48 -12.89
C ILE A 60 -10.80 2.84 -13.71
N HIS A 61 -9.61 2.72 -13.13
CA HIS A 61 -8.38 3.04 -13.85
C HIS A 61 -8.11 2.08 -15.03
N LEU A 62 -8.37 0.78 -14.88
CA LEU A 62 -8.26 -0.18 -15.99
C LEU A 62 -9.24 0.12 -17.13
N ILE A 63 -10.47 0.49 -16.80
CA ILE A 63 -11.48 0.90 -17.78
C ILE A 63 -11.02 2.19 -18.49
N GLN A 64 -10.53 3.18 -17.74
CA GLN A 64 -9.99 4.41 -18.32
C GLN A 64 -8.83 4.14 -19.27
N LEU A 65 -7.92 3.22 -18.93
CA LEU A 65 -6.82 2.83 -19.82
C LEU A 65 -7.33 2.18 -21.11
N LYS A 66 -8.41 1.39 -21.05
CA LYS A 66 -9.01 0.73 -22.21
C LYS A 66 -9.76 1.68 -23.13
N ILE A 67 -10.40 2.70 -22.58
CA ILE A 67 -11.24 3.67 -23.33
C ILE A 67 -10.41 4.89 -23.81
N SER A 68 -9.25 5.15 -23.20
CA SER A 68 -8.43 6.32 -23.53
C SER A 68 -7.92 6.31 -24.97
N SER A 69 -7.96 7.47 -25.63
CA SER A 69 -7.39 7.63 -26.96
C SER A 69 -5.86 7.45 -26.97
N PRO A 70 -5.26 7.02 -28.10
CA PRO A 70 -3.81 6.85 -28.21
C PRO A 70 -3.02 8.12 -27.89
N GLU A 71 -3.56 9.29 -28.23
CA GLU A 71 -2.96 10.58 -27.90
C GLU A 71 -2.89 10.81 -26.39
N LYS A 72 -3.99 10.59 -25.66
CA LYS A 72 -4.02 10.73 -24.19
C LYS A 72 -3.05 9.77 -23.51
N LEU A 73 -2.90 8.56 -24.04
CA LEU A 73 -1.93 7.59 -23.54
C LEU A 73 -0.48 8.04 -23.79
N LYS A 74 -0.18 8.61 -24.96
CA LYS A 74 1.15 9.18 -25.26
C LYS A 74 1.48 10.35 -24.34
N TRP A 75 0.54 11.30 -24.16
CA TRP A 75 0.71 12.42 -23.23
C TRP A 75 1.01 11.95 -21.81
N ARG A 76 0.29 10.93 -21.34
CA ARG A 76 0.53 10.34 -20.02
C ARG A 76 1.92 9.70 -19.91
N GLN A 77 2.39 9.01 -20.94
CA GLN A 77 3.74 8.43 -20.96
C GLN A 77 4.84 9.49 -20.92
N ILE A 78 4.64 10.62 -21.61
CA ILE A 78 5.57 11.75 -21.58
C ILE A 78 5.61 12.35 -20.17
N GLU A 79 4.44 12.63 -19.59
CA GLU A 79 4.32 13.17 -18.23
C GLU A 79 4.94 12.22 -17.18
N GLU A 80 4.78 10.91 -17.33
CA GLU A 80 5.37 9.91 -16.43
C GLU A 80 6.89 9.78 -16.53
N LYS A 81 7.48 10.13 -17.68
CA LYS A 81 8.93 10.08 -17.92
C LYS A 81 9.63 11.42 -17.71
N ASP A 82 8.87 12.48 -17.41
CA ASP A 82 9.41 13.78 -17.05
C ASP A 82 10.31 13.66 -15.81
N GLU A 83 11.55 14.14 -15.92
CA GLU A 83 12.56 14.10 -14.87
C GLU A 83 12.06 14.73 -13.57
N ARG A 84 11.31 15.82 -13.65
CA ARG A 84 10.74 16.50 -12.47
C ARG A 84 9.74 15.59 -11.76
N ASN A 85 8.87 14.92 -12.50
CA ASN A 85 7.90 14.00 -11.91
C ASN A 85 8.58 12.77 -11.30
N ILE A 86 9.66 12.28 -11.91
CA ILE A 86 10.49 11.22 -11.35
C ILE A 86 11.11 11.67 -10.02
N GLN A 87 11.66 12.89 -9.96
CA GLN A 87 12.26 13.44 -8.73
C GLN A 87 11.22 13.62 -7.62
N ILE A 88 10.07 14.24 -7.91
CA ILE A 88 8.97 14.39 -6.94
C ILE A 88 8.53 13.03 -6.41
N THR A 89 8.37 12.05 -7.30
CA THR A 89 7.95 10.70 -6.92
C THR A 89 8.97 10.04 -6.00
N ARG A 90 10.28 10.17 -6.28
CA ARG A 90 11.34 9.64 -5.42
C ARG A 90 11.33 10.30 -4.04
N ILE A 91 11.22 11.63 -3.98
CA ILE A 91 11.13 12.37 -2.71
C ILE A 91 9.91 11.90 -1.90
N ALA A 92 8.75 11.76 -2.55
CA ALA A 92 7.53 11.28 -1.91
C ALA A 92 7.70 9.86 -1.34
N TYR A 93 8.32 8.93 -2.08
CA TYR A 93 8.61 7.59 -1.56
C TYR A 93 9.62 7.60 -0.41
N THR A 94 10.65 8.45 -0.46
CA THR A 94 11.60 8.61 0.64
C THR A 94 10.91 9.12 1.91
N ILE A 95 10.10 10.16 1.80
CA ILE A 95 9.33 10.70 2.93
C ILE A 95 8.39 9.63 3.47
N ALA A 96 7.63 8.94 2.61
CA ALA A 96 6.72 7.88 3.03
C ALA A 96 7.44 6.75 3.76
N SER A 97 8.62 6.33 3.28
CA SER A 97 9.43 5.30 3.95
C SER A 97 9.93 5.75 5.32
N ILE A 98 10.44 6.99 5.43
CA ILE A 98 10.91 7.55 6.72
C ILE A 98 9.73 7.67 7.69
N SER A 99 8.60 8.22 7.24
CA SER A 99 7.39 8.34 8.04
C SER A 99 6.88 6.98 8.53
N ALA A 100 6.91 5.95 7.68
CA ALA A 100 6.55 4.59 8.07
C ALA A 100 7.49 4.04 9.16
N SER A 101 8.81 4.27 9.04
CA SER A 101 9.76 3.85 10.08
C SER A 101 9.51 4.55 11.42
N ILE A 102 9.27 5.87 11.40
CA ILE A 102 8.93 6.64 12.61
C ILE A 102 7.62 6.13 13.22
N MET A 103 6.61 5.87 12.39
CA MET A 103 5.32 5.35 12.83
C MET A 103 5.46 3.98 13.49
N PHE A 104 6.17 3.03 12.87
CA PHE A 104 6.37 1.70 13.47
C PHE A 104 7.19 1.78 14.76
N ALA A 105 8.24 2.62 14.81
CA ALA A 105 8.99 2.84 16.05
C ALA A 105 8.08 3.39 17.17
N GLY A 106 7.24 4.39 16.87
CA GLY A 106 6.27 4.92 17.82
C GLY A 106 5.26 3.86 18.30
N LEU A 107 4.76 3.02 17.40
CA LEU A 107 3.83 1.93 17.74
C LEU A 107 4.47 0.88 18.66
N VAL A 108 5.76 0.57 18.51
CA VAL A 108 6.49 -0.34 19.42
C VAL A 108 6.45 0.21 20.85
N PHE A 109 6.78 1.49 21.05
CA PHE A 109 6.74 2.10 22.38
C PHE A 109 5.32 2.17 22.94
N LEU A 110 4.36 2.57 22.10
CA LEU A 110 2.95 2.69 22.49
C LEU A 110 2.38 1.34 22.93
N PHE A 111 2.54 0.27 22.14
CA PHE A 111 2.05 -1.05 22.51
C PHE A 111 2.78 -1.63 23.72
N THR A 112 4.09 -1.37 23.87
CA THR A 112 4.83 -1.77 25.06
C THR A 112 4.30 -1.07 26.31
N ALA A 113 4.04 0.24 26.25
CA ALA A 113 3.48 1.02 27.36
C ALA A 113 2.07 0.55 27.74
N MET A 114 1.29 0.07 26.77
CA MET A 114 -0.04 -0.51 27.00
C MET A 114 -0.01 -1.96 27.52
N GLY A 115 1.16 -2.59 27.65
CA GLY A 115 1.29 -4.00 28.04
C GLY A 115 0.99 -5.01 26.90
N SER A 116 0.76 -4.52 25.68
CA SER A 116 0.51 -5.29 24.46
C SER A 116 1.81 -5.75 23.82
N ILE A 117 2.52 -6.67 24.51
CA ILE A 117 3.87 -7.11 24.12
C ILE A 117 3.87 -7.81 22.75
N LYS A 118 2.83 -8.60 22.44
CA LYS A 118 2.75 -9.33 21.16
C LYS A 118 2.66 -8.39 19.97
N GLU A 119 1.79 -7.38 20.08
CA GLU A 119 1.57 -6.35 19.07
C GLU A 119 2.83 -5.49 18.88
N SER A 120 3.53 -5.17 19.97
CA SER A 120 4.83 -4.50 19.95
C SER A 120 5.87 -5.28 19.13
N TYR A 121 6.02 -6.60 19.37
CA TYR A 121 6.92 -7.42 18.59
C TYR A 121 6.56 -7.50 17.10
N ILE A 122 5.26 -7.54 16.76
CA ILE A 122 4.81 -7.51 15.36
C ILE A 122 5.27 -6.21 14.67
N CYS A 123 5.10 -5.06 15.33
CA CYS A 123 5.57 -3.78 14.81
C CYS A 123 7.10 -3.72 14.69
N LEU A 124 7.83 -4.27 15.67
CA LEU A 124 9.29 -4.33 15.63
C LEU A 124 9.79 -5.19 14.45
N VAL A 125 9.19 -6.36 14.25
CA VAL A 125 9.52 -7.23 13.11
C VAL A 125 9.23 -6.53 11.79
N ALA A 126 8.10 -5.83 11.66
CA ALA A 126 7.79 -5.07 10.45
C ALA A 126 8.84 -3.98 10.16
N LEU A 127 9.25 -3.23 11.19
CA LEU A 127 10.31 -2.22 11.08
C LEU A 127 11.66 -2.82 10.64
N LEU A 128 12.03 -3.97 11.21
CA LEU A 128 13.27 -4.68 10.87
C LEU A 128 13.24 -5.23 9.44
N ILE A 129 12.10 -5.80 9.00
CA ILE A 129 11.92 -6.26 7.62
C ILE A 129 12.07 -5.08 6.64
N GLN A 130 11.38 -3.96 6.91
CA GLN A 130 11.48 -2.77 6.07
C GLN A 130 12.93 -2.26 5.97
N SER A 131 13.63 -2.17 7.10
CA SER A 131 15.02 -1.73 7.16
C SER A 131 15.96 -2.69 6.41
N SER A 132 15.74 -4.01 6.54
CA SER A 132 16.52 -5.04 5.85
C SER A 132 16.33 -4.98 4.35
N ILE A 133 15.08 -4.82 3.87
CA ILE A 133 14.77 -4.63 2.45
C ILE A 133 15.50 -3.41 1.90
N PHE A 134 15.50 -2.29 2.64
CA PHE A 134 16.23 -1.09 2.25
C PHE A 134 17.73 -1.34 2.14
N LEU A 135 18.36 -1.96 3.14
CA LEU A 135 19.80 -2.23 3.14
C LEU A 135 20.21 -3.17 2.01
N ILE A 136 19.46 -4.25 1.78
CA ILE A 136 19.70 -5.20 0.68
C ILE A 136 19.57 -4.48 -0.67
N SER A 137 18.50 -3.70 -0.85
CA SER A 137 18.27 -2.94 -2.08
C SER A 137 19.38 -1.94 -2.32
N TYR A 138 19.77 -1.18 -1.28
CA TYR A 138 20.86 -0.21 -1.36
C TYR A 138 22.18 -0.88 -1.73
N GLY A 139 22.55 -1.98 -1.09
CA GLY A 139 23.76 -2.74 -1.40
C GLY A 139 23.77 -3.26 -2.84
N TYR A 140 22.66 -3.80 -3.30
CA TYR A 140 22.52 -4.30 -4.68
C TYR A 140 22.69 -3.17 -5.72
N TYR A 141 21.97 -2.06 -5.55
CA TYR A 141 22.03 -0.95 -6.51
C TYR A 141 23.35 -0.19 -6.44
N LYS A 142 23.95 -0.03 -5.26
CA LYS A 142 25.29 0.57 -5.09
C LYS A 142 26.37 -0.23 -5.82
N LYS A 143 26.26 -1.56 -5.89
CA LYS A 143 27.23 -2.39 -6.62
C LYS A 143 27.02 -2.35 -8.14
N LYS A 144 25.79 -2.08 -8.59
CA LYS A 144 25.41 -2.10 -10.01
C LYS A 144 25.64 -0.76 -10.72
N MET A 145 25.54 0.35 -9.99
CA MET A 145 25.85 1.70 -10.46
C MET A 145 27.32 2.01 -10.23
#